data_AF-A0A1H0WUD2-F1
#
_entry.id   AF-A0A1H0WUD2-F1
#
_cell.length_a   1.000
_cell.length_b   1.000
_cell.length_c   1.000
_cell.angle_alpha   90.00
_cell.angle_beta   90.00
_cell.angle_gamma   90.00
#
_symmetry.space_group_name_H-M   'P 1'
#
loop_
_entity.id
_entity.type
_entity.pdbx_description
1 polymer ?
#
loop_
_entity_poly.entity_id
_entity_poly.type
_entity_poly.pdbx_seq_one_letter_code
_entity_poly.pdbx_strand_id
1 'polypeptide(L)'
;MDQPAFRLQSAITGHTKSPSDSAFHLTTSMRKIELPRISERIRGFTLPTDGLMHVFDYDEVFCVDLGRASVEVLTDNPYAFDAEHPESLGVSDNPPLLLTNRISVAYSFDPVADSQPVQVLVDGQRYDISFRTLSGDWFVATLTADERYLIIAEPYMLEVYAFEAGTAAATADTVNS
;
A
#
# COMPACT_ATOMS: atom_id res chain seq x y z
N MET A 1 35.70 12.48 -53.04
CA MET A 1 34.86 12.86 -51.88
C MET A 1 34.64 11.58 -51.08
N ASP A 2 35.65 10.98 -50.44
CA ASP A 2 36.50 11.44 -49.33
C ASP A 2 35.73 11.88 -48.07
N GLN A 3 35.39 10.85 -47.28
CA GLN A 3 35.43 10.66 -45.81
C GLN A 3 35.46 11.89 -44.85
N PRO A 4 34.83 11.81 -43.65
CA PRO A 4 35.43 10.97 -42.60
C PRO A 4 34.49 10.11 -41.74
N ALA A 5 35.06 8.97 -41.36
CA ALA A 5 34.67 8.15 -40.23
C ALA A 5 34.86 8.90 -38.89
N PHE A 6 33.86 8.84 -38.02
CA PHE A 6 34.01 9.25 -36.62
C PHE A 6 34.19 8.02 -35.73
N ARG A 7 35.42 7.85 -35.25
CA ARG A 7 35.73 7.09 -34.03
C ARG A 7 35.21 7.86 -32.82
N LEU A 8 34.54 7.19 -31.90
CA LEU A 8 34.49 7.61 -30.50
C LEU A 8 35.08 6.50 -29.63
N GLN A 9 35.98 6.94 -28.76
CA GLN A 9 36.87 6.15 -27.93
C GLN A 9 36.13 5.52 -26.74
N SER A 10 36.70 4.42 -26.27
CA SER A 10 36.32 3.72 -25.04
C SER A 10 36.66 4.53 -23.77
N ALA A 11 35.95 4.15 -22.70
CA ALA A 11 36.32 4.19 -21.28
C ALA A 11 36.15 5.52 -20.53
N ILE A 12 35.13 5.57 -19.67
CA ILE A 12 35.30 5.93 -18.26
C ILE A 12 34.48 4.94 -17.41
N THR A 13 35.18 3.97 -16.83
CA THR A 13 34.74 3.20 -15.66
C THR A 13 34.64 4.16 -14.48
N GLY A 14 33.45 4.72 -14.27
CA GLY A 14 33.09 5.39 -13.03
C GLY A 14 32.39 4.39 -12.11
N HIS A 15 33.15 3.74 -11.23
CA HIS A 15 32.56 3.15 -10.02
C HIS A 15 32.07 4.28 -9.12
N THR A 16 30.85 4.75 -9.37
CA THR A 16 30.09 5.41 -8.31
C THR A 16 29.67 4.29 -7.36
N LYS A 17 30.30 4.25 -6.17
CA LYS A 17 29.71 3.55 -5.02
C LYS A 17 28.29 4.10 -4.89
N SER A 18 27.31 3.25 -5.19
CA SER A 18 25.90 3.53 -4.94
C SER A 18 25.79 3.97 -3.48
N PRO A 19 25.13 5.11 -3.19
CA PRO A 19 24.80 5.43 -1.81
C PRO A 19 24.01 4.24 -1.26
N SER A 20 24.36 3.80 -0.06
CA SER A 20 23.80 2.64 0.62
C SER A 20 22.28 2.56 0.41
N ASP A 21 21.84 1.59 -0.40
CA ASP A 21 20.44 1.23 -0.53
C ASP A 21 20.00 0.71 0.84
N SER A 22 19.36 1.59 1.60
CA SER A 22 18.50 1.17 2.71
C SER A 22 17.40 0.31 2.10
N ALA A 23 17.58 -1.01 2.16
CA ALA A 23 16.61 -1.97 1.66
C ALA A 23 15.28 -1.76 2.39
N PHE A 24 14.23 -1.27 1.71
CA PHE A 24 12.91 -1.24 2.35
C PHE A 24 12.39 -2.67 2.44
N HIS A 25 11.83 -3.00 3.60
CA HIS A 25 11.21 -4.29 3.80
C HIS A 25 9.77 -4.09 4.23
N LEU A 26 8.88 -4.91 3.65
CA LEU A 26 7.55 -5.09 4.20
C LEU A 26 7.73 -5.70 5.60
N THR A 27 7.33 -4.96 6.63
CA THR A 27 7.37 -5.51 7.98
C THR A 27 6.25 -6.50 8.19
N THR A 28 6.51 -7.50 9.01
CA THR A 28 5.49 -8.42 9.51
C THR A 28 4.56 -7.79 10.54
N SER A 29 4.72 -6.50 10.87
CA SER A 29 3.88 -5.75 11.81
C SER A 29 2.52 -5.41 11.19
N MET A 30 1.76 -6.45 10.87
CA MET A 30 0.37 -6.37 10.42
C MET A 30 -0.50 -5.90 11.59
N ARG A 31 -1.32 -4.86 11.36
CA ARG A 31 -2.36 -4.44 12.29
C ARG A 31 -3.73 -4.71 11.69
N LYS A 32 -4.57 -5.42 12.45
CA LYS A 32 -5.98 -5.64 12.14
C LYS A 32 -6.81 -4.55 12.81
N ILE A 33 -7.67 -3.91 12.04
CA ILE A 33 -8.65 -2.94 12.53
C ILE A 33 -10.03 -3.49 12.19
N GLU A 34 -10.79 -3.85 13.22
CA GLU A 34 -12.17 -4.31 13.08
C GLU A 34 -13.06 -3.10 12.80
N LEU A 35 -13.80 -3.14 11.69
CA LEU A 35 -14.86 -2.18 11.42
C LEU A 35 -16.13 -2.60 12.17
N PRO A 36 -16.98 -1.64 12.57
CA PRO A 36 -18.28 -1.92 13.15
C PRO A 36 -19.06 -2.92 12.31
N ARG A 37 -19.82 -3.84 12.95
CA ARG A 37 -20.61 -4.85 12.23
C ARG A 37 -21.71 -4.29 11.33
N ILE A 38 -22.04 -3.01 11.50
CA ILE A 38 -22.93 -2.28 10.60
C ILE A 38 -22.29 -2.03 9.22
N SER A 39 -20.96 -2.20 9.09
CA SER A 39 -20.20 -2.03 7.86
C SER A 39 -20.30 -3.25 6.93
N GLU A 40 -21.49 -3.51 6.40
CA GLU A 40 -21.73 -4.70 5.58
C GLU A 40 -21.14 -4.60 4.16
N ARG A 41 -21.05 -3.38 3.59
CA ARG A 41 -20.68 -3.18 2.18
C ARG A 41 -19.87 -1.92 1.97
N ILE A 42 -18.58 -1.99 2.29
CA ILE A 42 -17.64 -0.89 2.02
C ILE A 42 -17.73 -0.52 0.54
N ARG A 43 -17.98 0.76 0.27
CA ARG A 43 -18.05 1.31 -1.09
C ARG A 43 -16.80 2.09 -1.43
N GLY A 44 -16.06 2.57 -0.44
CA GLY A 44 -14.81 3.25 -0.67
C GLY A 44 -14.10 3.69 0.59
N PHE A 45 -12.94 4.29 0.39
CA PHE A 45 -12.17 4.93 1.45
C PHE A 45 -11.23 6.00 0.89
N THR A 46 -10.86 6.95 1.74
CA THR A 46 -9.88 7.98 1.40
C THR A 46 -8.46 7.43 1.57
N LEU A 47 -7.51 7.99 0.83
CA LEU A 47 -6.10 7.78 1.13
C LEU A 47 -5.80 8.31 2.55
N PRO A 48 -4.97 7.62 3.34
CA PRO A 48 -4.64 8.09 4.67
C PRO A 48 -3.87 9.41 4.65
N THR A 49 -4.24 10.33 5.53
CA THR A 49 -3.53 11.58 5.80
C THR A 49 -3.27 11.68 7.30
N ASP A 50 -2.01 11.89 7.69
CA ASP A 50 -1.58 11.96 9.10
C ASP A 50 -2.00 10.74 9.95
N GLY A 51 -2.05 9.56 9.34
CA GLY A 51 -2.44 8.32 10.00
C GLY A 51 -3.95 8.14 10.19
N LEU A 52 -4.77 9.04 9.63
CA LEU A 52 -6.23 8.94 9.59
C LEU A 52 -6.69 8.60 8.17
N MET A 53 -7.70 7.75 8.04
CA MET A 53 -8.41 7.53 6.78
C MET A 53 -9.90 7.41 7.04
N HIS A 54 -10.73 7.76 6.05
CA HIS A 54 -12.16 7.52 6.13
C HIS A 54 -12.50 6.29 5.33
N VAL A 55 -13.29 5.38 5.90
CA VAL A 55 -13.94 4.27 5.19
C VAL A 55 -15.41 4.57 5.15
N PHE A 56 -16.09 4.31 4.05
CA PHE A 56 -17.52 4.53 3.98
C PHE A 56 -18.19 3.37 3.24
N ASP A 57 -19.39 3.04 3.71
CA ASP A 57 -20.31 2.11 3.07
C ASP A 57 -21.54 2.90 2.55
N TYR A 58 -22.65 2.22 2.32
CA TYR A 58 -23.88 2.86 1.83
C TYR A 58 -24.65 3.63 2.90
N ASP A 59 -24.39 3.35 4.18
CA ASP A 59 -25.16 3.81 5.33
C ASP A 59 -24.35 4.76 6.25
N GLU A 60 -23.06 4.52 6.41
CA GLU A 60 -22.19 5.17 7.40
C GLU A 60 -20.82 5.60 6.82
N VAL A 61 -20.23 6.60 7.48
CA VAL A 61 -18.83 7.00 7.29
C VAL A 61 -18.07 6.71 8.58
N PHE A 62 -16.92 6.09 8.46
CA PHE A 62 -16.04 5.70 9.56
C PHE A 62 -14.73 6.49 9.47
N CYS A 63 -14.29 7.12 10.55
CA CYS A 63 -12.92 7.60 10.69
C CYS A 63 -12.07 6.49 11.32
N VAL A 64 -11.00 6.09 10.63
CA VAL A 64 -10.09 5.05 11.05
C VAL A 64 -8.74 5.67 11.42
N ASP A 65 -8.35 5.53 12.68
CA ASP A 65 -7.02 5.91 13.16
C ASP A 65 -6.07 4.71 13.02
N LEU A 66 -5.18 4.79 12.04
CA LEU A 66 -4.18 3.76 11.76
C LEU A 66 -3.12 3.68 12.85
N GLY A 67 -2.84 4.76 13.57
CA GLY A 67 -1.88 4.80 14.68
C GLY A 67 -2.40 4.02 15.89
N ARG A 68 -3.67 4.23 16.24
CA ARG A 68 -4.34 3.64 17.40
C ARG A 68 -5.07 2.35 17.11
N ALA A 69 -5.27 2.01 15.84
CA ALA A 69 -6.12 0.90 15.40
C ALA A 69 -7.55 1.02 15.95
N SER A 70 -8.13 2.21 15.84
CA SER A 70 -9.48 2.52 16.33
C SER A 70 -10.38 3.06 15.23
N VAL A 71 -11.69 2.87 15.40
CA VAL A 71 -12.71 3.32 14.45
C VAL A 71 -13.75 4.16 15.18
N GLU A 72 -14.09 5.31 14.60
CA GLU A 72 -15.17 6.19 15.01
C GLU A 72 -16.24 6.24 13.92
N VAL A 73 -17.50 6.08 14.30
CA VAL A 73 -18.64 6.27 13.37
C VAL A 73 -18.98 7.75 13.33
N LEU A 74 -19.00 8.33 12.14
CA LEU A 74 -19.31 9.73 11.91
C LEU A 74 -20.79 9.89 11.55
N THR A 75 -21.33 11.09 11.75
CA THR A 75 -22.73 11.42 11.38
C THR A 75 -22.87 11.93 9.95
N ASP A 76 -21.84 11.75 9.13
CA ASP A 76 -21.79 12.23 7.76
C ASP A 76 -22.66 11.39 6.83
N ASN A 77 -23.20 12.02 5.79
CA ASN A 77 -23.93 11.29 4.76
C ASN A 77 -22.93 10.65 3.78
N PRO A 78 -22.92 9.32 3.58
CA PRO A 78 -21.90 8.67 2.75
C PRO A 78 -21.88 9.11 1.29
N TYR A 79 -23.03 9.51 0.74
CA TYR A 79 -23.13 9.99 -0.64
C TYR A 79 -22.62 11.43 -0.79
N ALA A 80 -22.93 12.29 0.18
CA ALA A 80 -22.37 13.64 0.23
C ALA A 80 -20.85 13.60 0.44
N PHE A 81 -20.38 12.75 1.38
CA PHE A 81 -18.97 12.55 1.66
C PHE A 81 -18.21 12.10 0.40
N ASP A 82 -18.70 11.08 -0.30
CA ASP A 82 -18.11 10.61 -1.56
C ASP A 82 -18.03 11.72 -2.63
N ALA A 83 -19.07 12.55 -2.75
CA ALA A 83 -19.07 13.68 -3.69
C ALA A 83 -18.07 14.78 -3.32
N GLU A 84 -17.79 14.96 -2.03
CA GLU A 84 -16.82 15.94 -1.51
C GLU A 84 -15.36 15.41 -1.56
N HIS A 85 -15.20 14.09 -1.66
CA HIS A 85 -13.91 13.40 -1.71
C HIS A 85 -13.73 12.61 -3.02
N PRO A 86 -13.65 13.31 -4.17
CA PRO A 86 -13.52 12.69 -5.49
C PRO A 86 -12.22 11.91 -5.68
N GLU A 87 -11.26 12.00 -4.76
CA GLU A 87 -10.03 11.21 -4.72
C GLU A 87 -10.18 9.85 -4.01
N SER A 88 -11.33 9.60 -3.38
CA SER A 88 -11.59 8.34 -2.67
C SER A 88 -11.50 7.15 -3.62
N LEU A 89 -10.98 6.03 -3.12
CA LEU A 89 -10.88 4.78 -3.85
C LEU A 89 -12.18 3.98 -3.69
N GLY A 90 -12.56 3.17 -4.69
CA GLY A 90 -13.71 2.26 -4.60
C GLY A 90 -14.74 2.45 -5.73
N VAL A 91 -16.02 2.62 -5.37
CA VAL A 91 -17.15 2.76 -6.31
C VAL A 91 -17.10 4.06 -7.12
N SER A 92 -16.29 5.04 -6.69
CA SER A 92 -16.04 6.33 -7.34
C SER A 92 -15.24 6.26 -8.66
N ASP A 93 -15.16 5.09 -9.31
CA ASP A 93 -14.34 4.79 -10.52
C ASP A 93 -12.83 5.01 -10.37
N ASN A 94 -12.35 5.46 -9.22
CA ASN A 94 -10.92 5.60 -8.96
C ASN A 94 -10.28 4.23 -8.71
N PRO A 95 -9.35 3.79 -9.57
CA PRO A 95 -8.68 2.53 -9.38
C PRO A 95 -7.81 2.59 -8.12
N PRO A 96 -7.68 1.47 -7.38
CA PRO A 96 -6.74 1.41 -6.26
C PRO A 96 -5.31 1.71 -6.76
N LEU A 97 -4.53 2.39 -5.92
CA LEU A 97 -3.10 2.56 -6.18
C LEU A 97 -2.41 1.21 -5.98
N LEU A 98 -1.93 0.61 -7.07
CA LEU A 98 -1.26 -0.71 -7.06
C LEU A 98 0.21 -0.65 -7.46
N LEU A 99 0.68 0.48 -7.97
CA LEU A 99 2.04 0.62 -8.47
C LEU A 99 2.60 1.98 -8.10
N THR A 100 3.81 1.98 -7.56
CA THR A 100 4.64 3.16 -7.38
C THR A 100 6.02 2.89 -7.97
N ASN A 101 6.98 3.81 -7.76
CA ASN A 101 8.35 3.63 -8.26
C ASN A 101 9.06 2.43 -7.62
N ARG A 102 8.62 2.01 -6.41
CA ARG A 102 9.32 1.04 -5.57
C ARG A 102 8.48 -0.20 -5.27
N ILE A 103 7.16 -0.05 -5.28
CA ILE A 103 6.23 -1.06 -4.81
C ILE A 103 5.25 -1.41 -5.92
N SER A 104 5.00 -2.70 -6.12
CA SER A 104 3.89 -3.17 -6.95
C SER A 104 3.06 -4.20 -6.22
N VAL A 105 1.74 -4.08 -6.32
CA VAL A 105 0.75 -4.97 -5.73
C VAL A 105 -0.03 -5.64 -6.86
N ALA A 106 -0.23 -6.95 -6.75
CA ALA A 106 -1.04 -7.71 -7.70
C ALA A 106 -1.94 -8.67 -6.93
N TYR A 107 -3.21 -8.70 -7.28
CA TYR A 107 -4.19 -9.64 -6.76
C TYR A 107 -5.27 -9.91 -7.81
N SER A 108 -5.98 -11.01 -7.64
CA SER A 108 -7.20 -11.34 -8.40
C SER A 108 -8.26 -11.73 -7.40
N PHE A 109 -9.37 -11.00 -7.36
CA PHE A 109 -10.45 -11.31 -6.43
C PHE A 109 -11.29 -12.47 -6.95
N ASP A 110 -11.39 -13.53 -6.15
CA ASP A 110 -12.32 -14.63 -6.33
C ASP A 110 -13.40 -14.60 -5.23
N PRO A 111 -14.66 -14.22 -5.54
CA PRO A 111 -15.72 -14.08 -4.55
C PRO A 111 -16.09 -15.39 -3.83
N VAL A 112 -15.74 -16.55 -4.39
CA VAL A 112 -16.03 -17.85 -3.77
C VAL A 112 -14.86 -18.44 -2.98
N ALA A 113 -13.70 -17.79 -2.99
CA ALA A 113 -12.53 -18.27 -2.25
C ALA A 113 -12.56 -17.81 -0.79
N ASP A 114 -12.13 -18.70 0.13
CA ASP A 114 -12.00 -18.39 1.56
C ASP A 114 -10.80 -17.47 1.87
N SER A 115 -9.92 -17.27 0.89
CA SER A 115 -8.77 -16.37 1.00
C SER A 115 -8.29 -15.86 -0.35
N GLN A 116 -7.83 -14.61 -0.37
CA GLN A 116 -7.26 -13.94 -1.54
C GLN A 116 -5.72 -13.88 -1.42
N PRO A 117 -4.98 -14.34 -2.43
CA PRO A 117 -3.56 -14.10 -2.51
C PRO A 117 -3.29 -12.66 -2.99
N VAL A 118 -2.47 -11.94 -2.25
CA VAL A 118 -1.95 -10.61 -2.61
C VAL A 118 -0.45 -10.70 -2.74
N GLN A 119 0.06 -10.53 -3.96
CA GLN A 119 1.48 -10.46 -4.24
C GLN A 119 1.96 -9.01 -4.12
N VAL A 120 3.04 -8.80 -3.36
CA VAL A 120 3.67 -7.49 -3.19
C VAL A 120 5.14 -7.61 -3.58
N LEU A 121 5.60 -6.74 -4.48
CA LEU A 121 7.02 -6.56 -4.78
C LEU A 121 7.47 -5.22 -4.18
N VAL A 122 8.53 -5.23 -3.38
CA VAL A 122 9.16 -4.02 -2.80
C VAL A 122 10.64 -4.07 -3.15
N ASP A 123 11.13 -3.09 -3.92
CA ASP A 123 12.54 -3.01 -4.35
C ASP A 123 13.08 -4.35 -4.93
N GLY A 124 12.22 -5.06 -5.69
CA GLY A 124 12.55 -6.36 -6.31
C GLY A 124 12.40 -7.58 -5.38
N GLN A 125 12.14 -7.38 -4.09
CA GLN A 125 11.83 -8.47 -3.16
C GLN A 125 10.33 -8.80 -3.18
N ARG A 126 10.02 -10.10 -3.32
CA ARG A 126 8.64 -10.61 -3.33
C ARG A 126 8.15 -11.02 -1.95
N TYR A 127 6.91 -10.62 -1.66
CA TYR A 127 6.12 -11.01 -0.51
C TYR A 127 4.77 -11.53 -1.00
N ASP A 128 4.31 -12.64 -0.45
CA ASP A 128 2.99 -13.20 -0.75
C ASP A 128 2.15 -13.16 0.54
N ILE A 129 1.06 -12.40 0.51
CA ILE A 129 0.11 -12.24 1.62
C ILE A 129 -1.13 -13.09 1.31
N SER A 130 -1.61 -13.85 2.30
CA SER A 130 -2.88 -14.57 2.20
C SER A 130 -3.87 -13.90 3.15
N PHE A 131 -4.87 -13.25 2.57
CA PHE A 131 -5.90 -12.54 3.31
C PHE A 131 -7.18 -13.36 3.31
N ARG A 132 -7.77 -13.65 4.47
CA ARG A 132 -9.03 -14.41 4.52
C ARG A 132 -10.18 -13.51 4.12
N THR A 133 -11.09 -14.02 3.28
CA THR A 133 -12.29 -13.31 2.89
C THR A 133 -13.54 -13.93 3.51
N LEU A 134 -14.38 -13.08 4.10
CA LEU A 134 -15.61 -13.41 4.80
C LEU A 134 -16.86 -13.03 3.99
N SER A 135 -16.83 -11.88 3.31
CA SER A 135 -18.03 -11.35 2.67
C SER A 135 -18.34 -11.96 1.31
N GLY A 136 -17.33 -12.49 0.60
CA GLY A 136 -17.46 -12.96 -0.79
C GLY A 136 -17.81 -11.88 -1.82
N ASP A 137 -18.31 -10.71 -1.41
CA ASP A 137 -18.86 -9.69 -2.32
C ASP A 137 -17.90 -8.53 -2.57
N TRP A 138 -16.87 -8.36 -1.75
CA TRP A 138 -15.96 -7.23 -1.85
C TRP A 138 -14.58 -7.50 -1.26
N PHE A 139 -13.55 -7.01 -1.95
CA PHE A 139 -12.15 -7.08 -1.54
C PHE A 139 -11.33 -6.03 -2.30
N VAL A 140 -10.39 -5.40 -1.62
CA VAL A 140 -9.44 -4.48 -2.25
C VAL A 140 -8.11 -4.47 -1.51
N ALA A 141 -7.02 -4.37 -2.27
CA ALA A 141 -5.69 -4.08 -1.76
C ALA A 141 -5.18 -2.80 -2.42
N THR A 142 -4.59 -1.89 -1.67
CA THR A 142 -4.07 -0.63 -2.21
C THR A 142 -2.93 -0.06 -1.38
N LEU A 143 -2.06 0.69 -2.05
CA LEU A 143 -0.97 1.44 -1.44
C LEU A 143 -1.46 2.82 -1.02
N THR A 144 -0.87 3.35 0.05
CA THR A 144 -0.98 4.76 0.39
C THR A 144 -0.08 5.59 -0.52
N ALA A 145 -0.47 6.82 -0.83
CA ALA A 145 0.29 7.68 -1.75
C ALA A 145 1.68 8.07 -1.22
N ASP A 146 1.87 8.03 0.09
CA ASP A 146 3.16 8.26 0.76
C ASP A 146 4.04 6.99 0.84
N GLU A 147 3.61 5.88 0.21
CA GLU A 147 4.30 4.58 0.18
C GLU A 147 4.55 3.97 1.57
N ARG A 148 3.85 4.41 2.62
CA ARG A 148 4.07 3.92 3.99
C ARG A 148 3.29 2.66 4.31
N TYR A 149 2.13 2.47 3.70
CA TYR A 149 1.26 1.34 4.01
C TYR A 149 0.71 0.65 2.77
N LEU A 150 0.52 -0.66 2.91
CA LEU A 150 -0.44 -1.44 2.13
C LEU A 150 -1.67 -1.64 3.00
N ILE A 151 -2.83 -1.28 2.48
CA ILE A 151 -4.13 -1.51 3.10
C ILE A 151 -4.82 -2.61 2.31
N ILE A 152 -5.24 -3.65 3.01
CA ILE A 152 -6.10 -4.71 2.47
C ILE A 152 -7.42 -4.64 3.23
N ALA A 153 -8.51 -4.50 2.50
CA ALA A 153 -9.83 -4.29 3.07
C ALA A 153 -10.82 -5.34 2.55
N GLU A 154 -11.63 -5.82 3.46
CA GLU A 154 -12.90 -6.50 3.19
C GLU A 154 -13.98 -5.92 4.11
N PRO A 155 -15.26 -6.26 3.95
CA PRO A 155 -16.27 -5.86 4.94
C PRO A 155 -15.87 -6.31 6.34
N TYR A 156 -16.08 -5.45 7.34
CA TYR A 156 -15.75 -5.68 8.75
C TYR A 156 -14.25 -5.67 9.12
N MET A 157 -13.31 -5.63 8.17
CA MET A 157 -11.88 -5.76 8.50
C MET A 157 -10.96 -4.97 7.57
N LEU A 158 -10.02 -4.26 8.18
CA LEU A 158 -8.85 -3.71 7.51
C LEU A 158 -7.59 -4.37 8.05
N GLU A 159 -6.72 -4.85 7.17
CA GLU A 159 -5.34 -5.17 7.50
C GLU A 159 -4.39 -4.12 6.93
N VAL A 160 -3.54 -3.60 7.80
CA VAL A 160 -2.60 -2.53 7.48
C VAL A 160 -1.18 -3.06 7.66
N TYR A 161 -0.42 -3.09 6.58
CA TYR A 161 0.97 -3.52 6.54
C TYR A 161 1.87 -2.30 6.35
N ALA A 162 2.83 -2.11 7.25
CA ALA A 162 3.77 -1.00 7.16
C ALA A 162 5.03 -1.39 6.36
N PHE A 163 5.50 -0.48 5.51
CA PHE A 163 6.81 -0.56 4.89
C PHE A 163 7.82 0.20 5.75
N GLU A 164 8.86 -0.48 6.23
CA GLU A 164 9.96 0.17 6.96
C GLU A 164 11.16 0.36 6.06
N ALA A 165 11.81 1.51 6.20
CA ALA A 165 13.14 1.71 5.68
C ALA A 165 14.08 0.76 6.41
N GLY A 166 14.72 -0.17 5.72
CA GLY A 166 15.76 -0.98 6.32
C GLY A 166 16.84 -0.05 6.83
N THR A 167 16.96 0.01 8.15
CA THR A 167 18.16 0.52 8.78
C THR A 167 19.30 -0.35 8.24
N ALA A 168 20.14 0.23 7.38
CA ALA A 168 21.39 -0.41 7.00
C ALA A 168 22.09 -0.74 8.32
N ALA A 169 22.18 -2.02 8.65
CA ALA A 169 22.90 -2.46 9.82
C ALA A 169 24.30 -1.88 9.68
N ALA A 170 24.64 -0.93 10.55
CA ALA A 170 25.98 -0.39 10.61
C ALA A 170 26.88 -1.58 10.94
N THR A 171 27.56 -2.11 9.93
CA THR A 171 28.68 -3.02 10.12
C THR A 171 29.72 -2.24 10.90
N ALA A 172 29.72 -2.46 12.22
CA ALA A 172 30.80 -2.05 13.07
C ALA A 172 32.04 -2.86 12.67
N ASP A 173 32.75 -2.36 11.66
CA ASP A 173 34.15 -2.68 11.45
C ASP A 173 34.92 -2.15 12.65
N THR A 174 34.93 -2.95 13.72
CA THR A 174 35.88 -2.81 14.82
C THR A 174 37.21 -3.31 14.29
N VAL A 175 37.91 -2.45 13.56
CA VAL A 175 39.33 -2.61 13.29
C VAL A 175 40.07 -2.19 14.56
N ASN A 176 40.71 -3.17 15.19
CA ASN A 176 41.61 -3.00 16.32
C ASN A 176 42.64 -1.87 16.09
N SER A 177 42.89 -1.10 17.14
CA SER A 177 44.23 -0.56 17.45
C SER A 177 44.41 -0.51 18.95
#